data_AF-A0A2T1GFB6-F1
#
_entry.id   AF-A0A2T1GFB6-F1
#
_cell.length_a   1.000
_cell.length_b   1.000
_cell.length_c   1.000
_cell.angle_alpha   90.00
_cell.angle_beta   90.00
_cell.angle_gamma   90.00
#
_symmetry.space_group_name_H-M   'P 1'
#
loop_
_entity.id
_entity.type
_entity.pdbx_description
1 polymer ?
#
loop_
_entity_poly.entity_id
_entity_poly.type
_entity_poly.pdbx_seq_one_letter_code
_entity_poly.pdbx_strand_id
1 'polypeptide(L)'
;MSYYPELRLIKKISPDANPQRIEIESRKPYRFPKQYISYQTFLEIVVSADIASNSPSDFDPTTAHFYNQCNFWDGNDTPIYGLSRDTIALFQESKIDATKDLFENLPASSNRTNYCILLPSRSFPTLNGHYIEILWIECNKNSTPDEKLIQYEFGNGVYGMDVPGNSQKIAISGMDTNGRTFCSFAEYPRVEEKIGDFDGDKMNDLQYKIVSDLRHLALQIVMAIEFLPEAIIVATTTAAISKGFGKKTPAANFWNIRAINIEPKRYIVKPKSSGSGESERQSPRPHWRKWHWRRVAVGAERKGREWRLISNTYVNPAEN
;
A
#
# COMPACT_ATOMS: atom_id res chain seq x y z
N MET A 1 0.86 0.45 -24.77
CA MET A 1 2.28 0.05 -24.73
C MET A 1 2.80 0.32 -23.33
N SER A 2 3.27 -0.71 -22.61
CA SER A 2 3.88 -0.54 -21.27
C SER A 2 5.16 0.29 -21.35
N TYR A 3 5.43 1.16 -20.39
CA TYR A 3 6.68 1.93 -20.29
C TYR A 3 7.76 1.22 -19.48
N TYR A 4 7.45 0.09 -18.82
CA TYR A 4 8.44 -0.72 -18.12
C TYR A 4 9.36 -1.42 -19.15
N PRO A 5 10.67 -1.12 -19.17
CA PRO A 5 11.59 -1.64 -20.18
C PRO A 5 11.68 -3.17 -20.19
N GLU A 6 11.74 -3.79 -19.01
CA GLU A 6 11.90 -5.24 -18.88
C GLU A 6 10.68 -6.03 -19.34
N LEU A 7 9.47 -5.52 -19.09
CA LEU A 7 8.23 -6.14 -19.58
C LEU A 7 8.16 -6.16 -21.11
N ARG A 8 8.79 -5.18 -21.78
CA ARG A 8 8.90 -5.19 -23.26
C ARG A 8 9.86 -6.25 -23.75
N LEU A 9 10.89 -6.57 -22.98
CA LEU A 9 11.85 -7.61 -23.30
C LEU A 9 11.21 -8.99 -23.12
N ILE A 10 10.59 -9.26 -21.98
CA ILE A 10 9.94 -10.54 -21.66
C ILE A 10 8.88 -10.91 -22.70
N LYS A 11 8.04 -9.95 -23.11
CA LYS A 11 7.06 -10.15 -24.20
C LYS A 11 7.65 -10.50 -25.55
N LYS A 12 8.88 -10.04 -25.84
CA LYS A 12 9.54 -10.33 -27.11
C LYS A 12 10.18 -11.71 -27.12
N ILE A 13 10.57 -12.21 -25.95
CA ILE A 13 11.35 -13.44 -25.82
C ILE A 13 10.53 -14.64 -25.35
N SER A 14 9.41 -14.45 -24.65
CA SER A 14 8.53 -15.53 -24.19
C SER A 14 7.28 -15.66 -25.07
N PRO A 15 7.12 -16.78 -25.80
CA PRO A 15 5.93 -17.03 -26.62
C PRO A 15 4.65 -17.20 -25.77
N ASP A 16 4.80 -17.61 -24.51
CA ASP A 16 3.68 -17.93 -23.60
C ASP A 16 3.11 -16.70 -22.88
N ALA A 17 3.83 -15.58 -22.90
CA ALA A 17 3.43 -14.35 -22.21
C ALA A 17 2.06 -13.82 -22.66
N ASN A 18 1.74 -13.90 -23.95
CA ASN A 18 0.45 -13.41 -24.46
C ASN A 18 -0.72 -14.38 -24.21
N PRO A 19 -0.58 -15.70 -24.47
CA PRO A 19 -1.58 -16.69 -24.08
C PRO A 19 -1.94 -16.65 -22.58
N GLN A 20 -0.95 -16.68 -21.70
CA GLN A 20 -1.17 -16.70 -20.25
C GLN A 20 -1.89 -15.45 -19.76
N ARG A 21 -1.53 -14.29 -20.30
CA ARG A 21 -2.20 -13.03 -19.99
C ARG A 21 -3.68 -13.04 -20.38
N ILE A 22 -4.01 -13.58 -21.55
CA ILE A 22 -5.40 -13.71 -22.02
C ILE A 22 -6.18 -14.66 -21.12
N GLU A 23 -5.55 -15.75 -20.67
CA GLU A 23 -6.15 -16.69 -19.73
C GLU A 23 -6.50 -15.99 -18.40
N ILE A 24 -5.54 -15.31 -17.77
CA ILE A 24 -5.76 -14.58 -16.51
C ILE A 24 -6.84 -13.49 -16.70
N GLU A 25 -6.78 -12.73 -17.79
CA GLU A 25 -7.77 -11.69 -18.11
C GLU A 25 -9.19 -12.27 -18.20
N SER A 26 -9.35 -13.45 -18.81
CA SER A 26 -10.65 -14.12 -18.93
C SER A 26 -11.22 -14.56 -17.57
N ARG A 27 -10.34 -14.94 -16.64
CA ARG A 27 -10.68 -15.48 -15.32
C ARG A 27 -10.95 -14.37 -14.30
N LYS A 28 -10.18 -13.28 -14.37
CA LYS A 28 -10.21 -12.16 -13.42
C LYS A 28 -10.37 -10.81 -14.13
N PRO A 29 -11.39 -10.58 -14.97
CA PRO A 29 -11.50 -9.34 -15.74
C PRO A 29 -11.68 -8.13 -14.83
N TYR A 30 -10.69 -7.24 -14.75
CA TYR A 30 -10.80 -5.97 -14.00
C TYR A 30 -10.97 -4.77 -14.92
N ARG A 31 -11.60 -3.72 -14.38
CA ARG A 31 -11.62 -2.39 -15.00
C ARG A 31 -11.03 -1.35 -14.06
N PHE A 32 -9.72 -1.13 -14.17
CA PHE A 32 -9.04 -0.11 -13.37
C PHE A 32 -9.45 1.30 -13.81
N PRO A 33 -9.79 2.20 -12.86
CA PRO A 33 -9.98 3.62 -13.15
C PRO A 33 -8.74 4.25 -13.82
N LYS A 34 -8.97 5.24 -14.70
CA LYS A 34 -7.91 5.89 -15.53
C LYS A 34 -6.77 6.53 -14.74
N GLN A 35 -6.97 6.79 -13.46
CA GLN A 35 -5.95 7.39 -12.59
C GLN A 35 -4.87 6.41 -12.16
N TYR A 36 -5.11 5.10 -12.31
CA TYR A 36 -4.15 4.03 -11.99
C TYR A 36 -3.49 3.51 -13.27
N ILE A 37 -2.47 2.66 -13.09
CA ILE A 37 -1.92 1.84 -14.16
C ILE A 37 -3.05 1.09 -14.91
N SER A 38 -2.89 0.86 -16.22
CA SER A 38 -3.89 0.10 -16.96
C SER A 38 -3.90 -1.37 -16.50
N TYR A 39 -5.08 -2.00 -16.46
CA TYR A 39 -5.19 -3.42 -16.11
C TYR A 39 -4.34 -4.30 -17.03
N GLN A 40 -4.26 -3.94 -18.31
CA GLN A 40 -3.38 -4.59 -19.28
C GLN A 40 -1.91 -4.55 -18.85
N THR A 41 -1.40 -3.41 -18.37
CA THR A 41 -0.02 -3.30 -17.90
C THR A 41 0.18 -4.01 -16.56
N PHE A 42 -0.80 -3.98 -15.66
CA PHE A 42 -0.78 -4.78 -14.44
C PHE A 42 -0.63 -6.27 -14.72
N LEU A 43 -1.43 -6.82 -15.64
CA LEU A 43 -1.31 -8.22 -16.06
C LEU A 43 0.04 -8.55 -16.67
N GLU A 44 0.64 -7.61 -17.40
CA GLU A 44 1.98 -7.82 -17.97
C GLU A 44 3.05 -7.96 -16.89
N ILE A 45 2.91 -7.23 -15.77
CA ILE A 45 3.79 -7.37 -14.61
C ILE A 45 3.61 -8.74 -13.96
N VAL A 46 2.36 -9.15 -13.71
CA VAL A 46 2.05 -10.45 -13.09
C VAL A 46 2.56 -11.61 -13.94
N VAL A 47 2.30 -11.60 -15.26
CA VAL A 47 2.79 -12.65 -16.17
C VAL A 47 4.32 -12.66 -16.25
N SER A 48 4.94 -11.48 -16.22
CA SER A 48 6.41 -11.41 -16.23
C SER A 48 7.02 -11.98 -14.95
N ALA A 49 6.37 -11.78 -13.80
CA ALA A 49 6.78 -12.38 -12.53
C ALA A 49 6.69 -13.91 -12.57
N ASP A 50 5.62 -14.46 -13.17
CA ASP A 50 5.45 -15.92 -13.30
C ASP A 50 6.47 -16.55 -14.26
N ILE A 51 6.71 -15.92 -15.41
CA ILE A 51 7.76 -16.35 -16.34
C ILE A 51 9.14 -16.28 -15.66
N ALA A 52 9.40 -15.20 -14.92
CA ALA A 52 10.64 -15.04 -14.18
C ALA A 52 10.83 -16.11 -13.09
N SER A 53 9.78 -16.50 -12.37
CA SER A 53 9.87 -17.58 -11.37
C SER A 53 10.24 -18.93 -11.96
N ASN A 54 9.90 -19.17 -13.23
CA ASN A 54 10.21 -20.41 -13.94
C ASN A 54 11.52 -20.33 -14.75
N SER A 55 12.20 -19.17 -14.72
CA SER A 55 13.48 -18.97 -15.41
C SER A 55 14.64 -19.42 -14.52
N PRO A 56 15.69 -20.06 -15.07
CA PRO A 56 16.92 -20.36 -14.34
C PRO A 56 17.80 -19.11 -14.12
N SER A 57 17.19 -17.93 -14.01
CA SER A 57 17.88 -16.66 -13.83
C SER A 57 18.01 -16.32 -12.35
N ASP A 58 19.15 -15.74 -11.99
CA ASP A 58 19.35 -15.17 -10.67
C ASP A 58 18.77 -13.74 -10.67
N PHE A 59 17.95 -13.45 -9.66
CA PHE A 59 17.38 -12.14 -9.42
C PHE A 59 17.93 -11.61 -8.11
N ASP A 60 18.13 -10.30 -8.03
CA ASP A 60 18.39 -9.68 -6.73
C ASP A 60 17.20 -9.97 -5.80
N PRO A 61 17.42 -10.13 -4.48
CA PRO A 61 16.35 -10.62 -3.61
C PRO A 61 15.18 -9.63 -3.45
N THR A 62 15.40 -8.33 -3.69
CA THR A 62 14.33 -7.31 -3.70
C THR A 62 13.37 -7.57 -4.87
N THR A 63 13.92 -7.80 -6.06
CA THR A 63 13.14 -8.13 -7.27
C THR A 63 12.49 -9.50 -7.15
N ALA A 64 13.20 -10.50 -6.65
CA ALA A 64 12.65 -11.83 -6.39
C ALA A 64 11.46 -11.77 -5.41
N HIS A 65 11.53 -10.92 -4.38
CA HIS A 65 10.43 -10.71 -3.45
C HIS A 65 9.22 -10.03 -4.09
N PHE A 66 9.44 -8.97 -4.86
CA PHE A 66 8.36 -8.30 -5.59
C PHE A 66 7.63 -9.24 -6.55
N TYR A 67 8.37 -10.03 -7.33
CA TYR A 67 7.75 -10.98 -8.26
C TYR A 67 7.02 -12.12 -7.56
N ASN A 68 7.56 -12.65 -6.46
CA ASN A 68 6.85 -13.64 -5.67
C ASN A 68 5.51 -13.10 -5.14
N GLN A 69 5.47 -11.85 -4.67
CA GLN A 69 4.23 -11.19 -4.26
C GLN A 69 3.22 -11.01 -5.40
N CYS A 70 3.71 -10.74 -6.63
CA CYS A 70 2.85 -10.71 -7.81
C CYS A 70 2.19 -12.08 -8.07
N ASN A 71 2.94 -13.18 -7.93
CA ASN A 71 2.43 -14.53 -8.19
C ASN A 71 1.35 -14.95 -7.17
N PHE A 72 1.45 -14.51 -5.90
CA PHE A 72 0.43 -14.79 -4.89
C PHE A 72 -0.94 -14.18 -5.22
N TRP A 73 -1.01 -13.10 -6.02
CA TRP A 73 -2.29 -12.50 -6.37
C TRP A 73 -3.14 -13.38 -7.27
N ASP A 74 -2.53 -14.04 -8.26
CA ASP A 74 -3.28 -14.89 -9.18
C ASP A 74 -3.77 -16.17 -8.49
N GLY A 75 -2.98 -16.73 -7.56
CA GLY A 75 -3.31 -17.95 -6.81
C GLY A 75 -4.27 -17.76 -5.62
N ASN A 76 -4.19 -16.64 -4.88
CA ASN A 76 -4.86 -16.49 -3.58
C ASN A 76 -6.04 -15.49 -3.56
N ASP A 77 -6.54 -15.07 -4.73
CA ASP A 77 -7.60 -14.07 -4.85
C ASP A 77 -7.38 -12.80 -4.01
N THR A 78 -6.12 -12.35 -3.97
CA THR A 78 -5.71 -11.20 -3.17
C THR A 78 -6.49 -9.95 -3.60
N PRO A 79 -7.21 -9.27 -2.68
CA PRO A 79 -7.97 -8.09 -3.03
C PRO A 79 -7.07 -6.93 -3.48
N ILE A 80 -7.52 -6.21 -4.50
CA ILE A 80 -6.86 -5.01 -5.01
C ILE A 80 -7.52 -3.77 -4.39
N TYR A 81 -6.72 -2.93 -3.76
CA TYR A 81 -7.13 -1.65 -3.21
C TYR A 81 -6.59 -0.49 -4.04
N GLY A 82 -7.38 0.57 -4.22
CA GLY A 82 -6.95 1.80 -4.87
C GLY A 82 -6.93 2.96 -3.87
N LEU A 83 -5.84 3.72 -3.85
CA LEU A 83 -5.76 4.98 -3.09
C LEU A 83 -6.10 6.18 -3.98
N SER A 84 -6.64 7.24 -3.38
CA SER A 84 -6.70 8.55 -4.02
C SER A 84 -5.44 9.37 -3.71
N ARG A 85 -5.14 10.41 -4.49
CA ARG A 85 -4.04 11.33 -4.16
C ARG A 85 -4.26 12.03 -2.81
N ASP A 86 -5.50 12.36 -2.50
CA ASP A 86 -5.87 12.98 -1.22
C ASP A 86 -5.64 12.01 -0.05
N THR A 87 -5.99 10.73 -0.21
CA THR A 87 -5.72 9.69 0.79
C THR A 87 -4.21 9.51 1.02
N ILE A 88 -3.41 9.51 -0.06
CA ILE A 88 -1.95 9.41 0.04
C ILE A 88 -1.37 10.60 0.80
N ALA A 89 -1.76 11.83 0.44
CA ALA A 89 -1.30 13.03 1.13
C ALA A 89 -1.68 13.01 2.61
N LEU A 90 -2.91 12.60 2.93
CA LEU A 90 -3.37 12.43 4.31
C LEU A 90 -2.49 11.43 5.06
N PHE A 91 -2.21 10.26 4.48
CA PHE A 91 -1.36 9.24 5.09
C PHE A 91 0.07 9.72 5.31
N GLN A 92 0.67 10.40 4.33
CA GLN A 92 2.03 10.95 4.45
C GLN A 92 2.15 12.03 5.54
N GLU A 93 1.07 12.77 5.82
CA GLU A 93 1.06 13.78 6.87
C GLU A 93 0.66 13.24 8.25
N SER A 94 0.09 12.04 8.30
CA SER A 94 -0.46 11.44 9.51
C SER A 94 0.62 10.78 10.37
N LYS A 95 0.41 10.75 11.67
CA LYS A 95 1.26 9.99 12.60
C LYS A 95 0.53 8.78 13.16
N ILE A 96 1.27 7.81 13.67
CA ILE A 96 0.70 6.70 14.45
C ILE A 96 1.26 6.78 15.86
N ASP A 97 0.40 7.11 16.82
CA ASP A 97 0.78 7.31 18.21
C ASP A 97 0.95 5.95 18.88
N ALA A 98 2.19 5.56 19.20
CA ALA A 98 2.60 4.32 19.85
C ALA A 98 2.50 3.03 19.00
N THR A 99 3.57 2.74 18.24
CA THR A 99 3.72 1.57 17.38
C THR A 99 3.83 0.23 18.12
N LYS A 100 4.14 0.23 19.41
CA LYS A 100 4.29 -1.00 20.21
C LYS A 100 3.00 -1.84 20.31
N ASP A 101 1.84 -1.21 20.17
CA ASP A 101 0.54 -1.83 20.39
C ASP A 101 -0.22 -2.09 19.08
N LEU A 102 0.41 -1.80 17.94
CA LEU A 102 -0.25 -1.62 16.64
C LEU A 102 -1.02 -2.87 16.20
N PHE A 103 -0.54 -4.05 16.59
CA PHE A 103 -1.07 -5.33 16.12
C PHE A 103 -1.40 -6.33 17.23
N GLU A 104 -1.48 -5.90 18.49
CA GLU A 104 -1.98 -6.75 19.58
C GLU A 104 -3.42 -7.24 19.34
N ASN A 105 -4.18 -6.51 18.52
CA ASN A 105 -5.61 -6.73 18.29
C ASN A 105 -5.99 -7.09 16.83
N LEU A 106 -5.02 -7.46 15.97
CA LEU A 106 -5.41 -7.92 14.63
C LEU A 106 -6.14 -9.26 14.70
N PRO A 107 -7.16 -9.47 13.83
CA PRO A 107 -7.87 -10.74 13.76
C PRO A 107 -6.90 -11.90 13.66
N ALA A 108 -7.09 -12.93 14.49
CA ALA A 108 -6.24 -14.12 14.53
C ALA A 108 -6.40 -15.03 13.28
N SER A 109 -7.25 -14.66 12.33
CA SER A 109 -7.74 -15.52 11.26
C SER A 109 -6.75 -15.78 10.12
N SER A 110 -5.63 -15.07 10.03
CA SER A 110 -4.61 -15.36 9.02
C SER A 110 -3.20 -15.12 9.54
N ASN A 111 -2.41 -16.19 9.61
CA ASN A 111 -0.96 -16.11 9.88
C ASN A 111 -0.21 -15.31 8.81
N ARG A 112 -0.82 -15.13 7.63
CA ARG A 112 -0.28 -14.40 6.49
C ARG A 112 -1.42 -13.71 5.72
N THR A 113 -1.31 -12.41 5.50
CA THR A 113 -2.26 -11.64 4.69
C THR A 113 -1.51 -10.83 3.64
N ASN A 114 -2.02 -10.82 2.40
CA ASN A 114 -1.44 -10.06 1.30
C ASN A 114 -2.40 -8.97 0.82
N TYR A 115 -1.84 -7.85 0.39
CA TYR A 115 -2.57 -6.71 -0.16
C TYR A 115 -1.90 -6.23 -1.44
N CYS A 116 -2.71 -6.02 -2.49
CA CYS A 116 -2.29 -5.34 -3.70
C CYS A 116 -2.82 -3.91 -3.67
N ILE A 117 -1.94 -2.91 -3.71
CA ILE A 117 -2.32 -1.50 -3.65
C ILE A 117 -1.96 -0.80 -4.97
N LEU A 118 -2.96 -0.20 -5.61
CA LEU A 118 -2.80 0.68 -6.74
C LEU A 118 -2.65 2.13 -6.27
N LEU A 119 -1.53 2.74 -6.65
CA LEU A 119 -1.26 4.15 -6.43
C LEU A 119 -1.59 4.92 -7.72
N PRO A 120 -2.22 6.11 -7.64
CA PRO A 120 -2.44 6.92 -8.83
C PRO A 120 -1.12 7.24 -9.54
N SER A 121 -1.10 7.23 -10.87
CA SER A 121 0.11 7.50 -11.64
C SER A 121 0.78 8.79 -11.17
N ARG A 122 2.08 8.77 -10.90
CA ARG A 122 2.83 9.93 -10.39
C ARG A 122 2.45 10.39 -8.98
N SER A 123 1.90 9.53 -8.11
CA SER A 123 1.62 9.89 -6.71
C SER A 123 2.73 9.53 -5.73
N PHE A 124 3.62 8.60 -6.08
CA PHE A 124 4.73 8.18 -5.24
C PHE A 124 6.04 8.23 -6.04
N PRO A 125 6.78 9.35 -6.01
CA PRO A 125 8.01 9.52 -6.78
C PRO A 125 9.18 8.72 -6.21
N THR A 126 10.03 8.23 -7.10
CA THR A 126 11.31 7.57 -6.80
C THR A 126 12.47 8.40 -7.37
N LEU A 127 13.43 7.76 -8.04
CA LEU A 127 14.61 8.40 -8.61
C LEU A 127 14.33 8.87 -10.04
N ASN A 128 15.03 9.91 -10.50
CA ASN A 128 15.04 10.36 -11.90
C ASN A 128 13.65 10.61 -12.53
N GLY A 129 12.65 11.00 -11.71
CA GLY A 129 11.30 11.27 -12.19
C GLY A 129 10.47 10.02 -12.49
N HIS A 130 10.85 8.87 -11.95
CA HIS A 130 10.05 7.64 -11.95
C HIS A 130 9.13 7.56 -10.72
N TYR A 131 8.18 6.62 -10.73
CA TYR A 131 7.16 6.50 -9.69
C TYR A 131 6.78 5.04 -9.45
N ILE A 132 6.36 4.72 -8.23
CA ILE A 132 5.72 3.44 -7.90
C ILE A 132 4.22 3.57 -8.12
N GLU A 133 3.62 2.60 -8.83
CA GLU A 133 2.19 2.56 -9.13
C GLU A 133 1.49 1.31 -8.59
N ILE A 134 2.27 0.28 -8.25
CA ILE A 134 1.80 -0.95 -7.60
C ILE A 134 2.68 -1.18 -6.38
N LEU A 135 2.03 -1.37 -5.24
CA LEU A 135 2.64 -1.69 -3.98
C LEU A 135 2.04 -3.00 -3.45
N TRP A 136 2.89 -3.94 -3.10
CA TRP A 136 2.54 -5.17 -2.41
C TRP A 136 2.85 -5.03 -0.94
N ILE A 137 1.92 -5.45 -0.10
CA ILE A 137 2.09 -5.48 1.35
C ILE A 137 1.72 -6.87 1.84
N GLU A 138 2.65 -7.48 2.55
CA GLU A 138 2.47 -8.80 3.15
C GLU A 138 2.64 -8.68 4.65
N CYS A 139 1.62 -9.09 5.40
CA CYS A 139 1.64 -9.14 6.85
C CYS A 139 1.80 -10.59 7.31
N ASN A 140 2.89 -10.88 8.01
CA ASN A 140 3.18 -12.19 8.58
C ASN A 140 3.14 -12.12 10.09
N LYS A 141 2.18 -12.84 10.69
CA LYS A 141 2.03 -12.93 12.15
C LYS A 141 2.68 -14.20 12.66
N ASN A 142 3.50 -14.07 13.70
CA ASN A 142 4.02 -15.18 14.46
C ASN A 142 3.49 -15.11 15.90
N SER A 143 2.55 -16.01 16.23
CA SER A 143 1.95 -16.09 17.56
C SER A 143 2.64 -17.11 18.47
N THR A 144 3.71 -17.75 18.01
CA THR A 144 4.51 -18.68 18.83
C THR A 144 5.67 -17.93 19.49
N PRO A 145 6.17 -18.40 20.65
CA PRO A 145 7.34 -17.80 21.30
C PRO A 145 8.63 -17.92 20.48
N ASP A 146 8.71 -18.92 19.61
CA ASP A 146 9.88 -19.21 18.81
C ASP A 146 9.88 -18.42 17.49
N GLU A 147 11.07 -18.11 17.00
CA GLU A 147 11.26 -17.52 15.67
C GLU A 147 10.77 -18.47 14.58
N LYS A 148 10.16 -17.89 13.55
CA LYS A 148 9.70 -18.62 12.37
C LYS A 148 10.42 -18.09 11.14
N LEU A 149 11.11 -18.98 10.43
CA LEU A 149 11.65 -18.70 9.10
C LEU A 149 10.55 -18.91 8.05
N ILE A 150 10.26 -17.87 7.25
CA ILE A 150 9.44 -17.99 6.05
C ILE A 150 10.37 -18.06 4.86
N GLN A 151 10.40 -19.21 4.19
CA GLN A 151 11.20 -19.43 2.99
C GLN A 151 10.39 -19.08 1.74
N TYR A 152 11.08 -18.45 0.80
CA TYR A 152 10.56 -18.10 -0.50
C TYR A 152 11.48 -18.69 -1.55
N GLU A 153 10.90 -19.46 -2.46
CA GLU A 153 11.58 -20.02 -3.63
C GLU A 153 11.21 -19.16 -4.83
N PHE A 154 12.21 -18.72 -5.60
CA PHE A 154 11.98 -17.94 -6.82
C PHE A 154 13.16 -18.10 -7.79
N GLY A 155 12.88 -18.57 -9.02
CA GLY A 155 13.93 -18.93 -9.97
C GLY A 155 14.84 -20.02 -9.38
N ASN A 156 16.15 -19.80 -9.42
CA ASN A 156 17.12 -20.68 -8.77
C ASN A 156 17.44 -20.29 -7.30
N GLY A 157 16.84 -19.19 -6.82
CA GLY A 157 17.14 -18.63 -5.52
C GLY A 157 16.19 -19.10 -4.42
N VAL A 158 16.73 -19.26 -3.22
CA VAL A 158 15.95 -19.38 -1.99
C VAL A 158 16.33 -18.24 -1.08
N TYR A 159 15.35 -17.46 -0.63
CA TYR A 159 15.56 -16.43 0.38
C TYR A 159 14.60 -16.62 1.55
N GLY A 160 15.04 -16.16 2.71
CA GLY A 160 14.33 -16.31 3.96
C GLY A 160 13.91 -14.98 4.54
N MET A 161 12.79 -14.98 5.24
CA MET A 161 12.42 -13.89 6.13
C MET A 161 12.15 -14.44 7.53
N ASP A 162 12.98 -14.03 8.47
CA ASP A 162 12.78 -14.34 9.89
C ASP A 162 11.66 -13.49 10.45
N VAL A 163 10.73 -14.14 11.16
CA VAL A 163 9.64 -13.50 11.90
C VAL A 163 9.81 -13.85 13.37
N PRO A 164 10.26 -12.90 14.21
CA PRO A 164 10.48 -13.15 15.64
C PRO A 164 9.26 -13.74 16.34
N GLY A 165 9.48 -14.43 17.45
CA GLY A 165 8.38 -14.95 18.26
C GLY A 165 7.49 -13.84 18.83
N ASN A 166 6.18 -14.11 18.92
CA ASN A 166 5.16 -13.18 19.39
C ASN A 166 5.24 -11.81 18.69
N SER A 167 5.45 -11.82 17.37
CA SER A 167 5.68 -10.62 16.57
C SER A 167 4.85 -10.62 15.30
N GLN A 168 4.86 -9.49 14.61
CA GLN A 168 4.37 -9.36 13.25
C GLN A 168 5.40 -8.65 12.40
N LYS A 169 5.65 -9.21 11.21
CA LYS A 169 6.52 -8.63 10.21
C LYS A 169 5.71 -8.22 8.99
N ILE A 170 5.86 -6.97 8.59
CA ILE A 170 5.28 -6.43 7.36
C ILE A 170 6.40 -6.34 6.34
N ALA A 171 6.25 -7.08 5.25
CA ALA A 171 7.10 -6.97 4.07
C ALA A 171 6.39 -6.13 3.01
N ILE A 172 7.10 -5.18 2.43
CA ILE A 172 6.55 -4.18 1.52
C ILE A 172 7.42 -4.16 0.29
N SER A 173 6.84 -4.29 -0.91
CA SER A 173 7.60 -4.16 -2.14
C SER A 173 6.87 -3.36 -3.21
N GLY A 174 7.63 -2.69 -4.05
CA GLY A 174 7.11 -1.96 -5.20
C GLY A 174 8.15 -1.87 -6.31
N MET A 175 7.67 -1.80 -7.55
CA MET A 175 8.52 -1.56 -8.72
C MET A 175 8.17 -0.21 -9.32
N ASP A 176 9.18 0.63 -9.52
CA ASP A 176 8.97 1.91 -10.18
C ASP A 176 8.87 1.78 -11.71
N THR A 177 8.43 2.85 -12.36
CA THR A 177 8.24 2.89 -13.82
C THR A 177 9.50 2.61 -14.66
N ASN A 178 10.70 2.59 -14.07
CA ASN A 178 11.95 2.21 -14.73
C ASN A 178 12.31 0.73 -14.55
N GLY A 179 11.52 -0.02 -13.77
CA GLY A 179 11.80 -1.41 -13.42
C GLY A 179 12.66 -1.55 -12.15
N ARG A 180 12.98 -0.46 -11.45
CA ARG A 180 13.73 -0.56 -10.19
C ARG A 180 12.80 -1.01 -9.07
N THR A 181 13.20 -2.04 -8.34
CA THR A 181 12.46 -2.57 -7.20
C THR A 181 12.92 -1.93 -5.89
N PHE A 182 11.97 -1.83 -4.96
CA PHE A 182 12.17 -1.32 -3.61
C PHE A 182 11.50 -2.29 -2.65
N CYS A 183 12.18 -2.61 -1.54
CA CYS A 183 11.64 -3.47 -0.49
C CYS A 183 11.90 -2.85 0.89
N SER A 184 11.01 -3.12 1.84
CA SER A 184 11.15 -2.74 3.23
C SER A 184 10.53 -3.77 4.15
N PHE A 185 11.12 -3.94 5.33
CA PHE A 185 10.55 -4.74 6.39
C PHE A 185 10.31 -3.89 7.64
N ALA A 186 9.17 -4.12 8.28
CA ALA A 186 8.84 -3.52 9.56
C ALA A 186 8.42 -4.62 10.53
N GLU A 187 9.11 -4.72 11.65
CA GLU A 187 8.82 -5.67 12.73
C GLU A 187 8.02 -4.96 13.85
N TYR A 188 7.12 -5.68 14.49
CA TYR A 188 6.26 -5.19 15.59
C TYR A 188 6.13 -6.28 16.66
N PRO A 189 6.11 -5.94 17.97
CA PRO A 189 5.99 -4.60 18.56
C PRO A 189 7.32 -3.83 18.67
N ARG A 190 8.45 -4.53 18.48
CA ARG A 190 9.76 -3.90 18.39
C ARG A 190 9.89 -3.35 16.97
N VAL A 191 9.78 -2.03 16.82
CA VAL A 191 10.12 -1.38 15.54
C VAL A 191 11.64 -1.41 15.39
N GLU A 192 12.17 -2.60 15.13
CA GLU A 192 13.51 -2.77 14.61
C GLU A 192 13.42 -2.56 13.10
N GLU A 193 13.93 -1.40 12.69
CA GLU A 193 13.95 -1.02 11.29
C GLU A 193 15.07 -1.79 10.58
N LYS A 194 14.75 -2.94 10.00
CA LYS A 194 15.65 -3.58 9.03
C LYS A 194 15.36 -3.02 7.64
N ILE A 195 16.09 -1.96 7.30
CA ILE A 195 16.11 -1.39 5.96
C ILE A 195 17.11 -2.21 5.16
N GLY A 196 16.61 -3.27 4.53
CA GLY A 196 17.39 -4.12 3.64
C GLY A 196 17.32 -3.56 2.23
N ASP A 197 18.45 -3.06 1.72
CA ASP A 197 18.83 -3.37 0.35
C ASP A 197 19.38 -4.79 0.49
N PHE A 198 18.81 -5.76 -0.21
CA PHE A 198 19.37 -7.11 -0.16
C PHE A 198 20.74 -7.19 -0.85
N ASP A 199 21.21 -6.10 -1.47
CA ASP A 199 22.61 -5.91 -1.80
C ASP A 199 23.33 -5.18 -0.67
N GLY A 200 24.46 -5.71 -0.23
CA GLY A 200 25.31 -5.15 0.84
C GLY A 200 25.90 -3.76 0.58
N ASP A 201 25.38 -3.01 -0.41
CA ASP A 201 25.72 -1.64 -0.69
C ASP A 201 24.94 -0.68 0.21
N LYS A 202 25.65 0.33 0.72
CA LYS A 202 25.03 1.37 1.55
C LYS A 202 24.06 2.19 0.69
N MET A 203 22.76 2.11 0.99
CA MET A 203 21.77 3.05 0.46
C MET A 203 22.21 4.50 0.71
N ASN A 204 22.02 5.36 -0.29
CA ASN A 204 22.13 6.81 -0.09
C ASN A 204 20.88 7.37 0.62
N ASP A 205 20.99 8.60 1.13
CA ASP A 205 19.93 9.27 1.90
C ASP A 205 18.59 9.34 1.16
N LEU A 206 18.63 9.47 -0.17
CA LEU A 206 17.42 9.54 -0.99
C LEU A 206 16.72 8.18 -1.10
N GLN A 207 17.47 7.09 -1.29
CA GLN A 207 16.94 5.72 -1.27
C GLN A 207 16.36 5.39 0.10
N TYR A 208 17.08 5.74 1.17
CA TYR A 208 16.60 5.58 2.54
C TYR A 208 15.26 6.31 2.76
N LYS A 209 15.16 7.55 2.28
CA LYS A 209 13.92 8.32 2.37
C LYS A 209 12.77 7.63 1.63
N ILE A 210 13.00 7.16 0.40
CA ILE A 210 11.98 6.46 -0.41
C ILE A 210 11.46 5.23 0.34
N VAL A 211 12.36 4.40 0.86
CA VAL A 211 11.99 3.17 1.58
C VAL A 211 11.25 3.49 2.88
N SER A 212 11.69 4.52 3.61
CA SER A 212 11.01 4.98 4.83
C SER A 212 9.60 5.53 4.56
N ASP A 213 9.45 6.35 3.52
CA ASP A 213 8.14 6.88 3.08
C ASP A 213 7.21 5.73 2.64
N LEU A 214 7.75 4.73 1.92
CA LEU A 214 7.00 3.56 1.45
C LEU A 214 6.47 2.74 2.62
N ARG A 215 7.32 2.51 3.62
CA ARG A 215 6.96 1.82 4.86
C ARG A 215 5.91 2.57 5.66
N HIS A 216 6.08 3.88 5.81
CA HIS A 216 5.10 4.70 6.49
C HIS A 216 3.73 4.62 5.79
N LEU A 217 3.72 4.75 4.45
CA LEU A 217 2.50 4.64 3.67
C LEU A 217 1.86 3.25 3.80
N ALA A 218 2.63 2.17 3.70
CA ALA A 218 2.14 0.80 3.85
C ALA A 218 1.49 0.57 5.22
N LEU A 219 2.10 1.08 6.29
CA LEU A 219 1.53 0.97 7.63
C LEU A 219 0.20 1.70 7.74
N GLN A 220 0.10 2.91 7.20
CA GLN A 220 -1.15 3.68 7.16
C GLN A 220 -2.25 2.94 6.38
N ILE A 221 -1.89 2.28 5.27
CA ILE A 221 -2.81 1.47 4.46
C ILE A 221 -3.31 0.27 5.26
N VAL A 222 -2.43 -0.51 5.89
CA VAL A 222 -2.81 -1.66 6.71
C VAL A 222 -3.73 -1.21 7.85
N MET A 223 -3.38 -0.11 8.53
CA MET A 223 -4.22 0.46 9.59
C MET A 223 -5.61 0.84 9.09
N ALA A 224 -5.72 1.45 7.91
CA ALA A 224 -7.00 1.82 7.33
C ALA A 224 -7.84 0.60 6.92
N ILE A 225 -7.21 -0.43 6.35
CA ILE A 225 -7.92 -1.65 5.93
C ILE A 225 -8.47 -2.40 7.15
N GLU A 226 -7.67 -2.51 8.21
CA GLU A 226 -7.98 -3.34 9.38
C GLU A 226 -8.87 -2.61 10.40
N PHE A 227 -8.68 -1.30 10.58
CA PHE A 227 -9.31 -0.54 11.67
C PHE A 227 -10.22 0.60 11.21
N LEU A 228 -10.37 0.80 9.90
CA LEU A 228 -11.31 1.77 9.32
C LEU A 228 -12.08 1.16 8.12
N PRO A 229 -12.74 0.01 8.31
CA PRO A 229 -13.42 -0.70 7.22
C PRO A 229 -14.52 0.15 6.54
N GLU A 230 -15.12 1.11 7.25
CA GLU A 230 -16.09 2.05 6.70
C GLU A 230 -15.51 3.00 5.63
N ALA A 231 -14.20 3.18 5.58
CA ALA A 231 -13.53 3.94 4.53
C ALA A 231 -13.30 3.14 3.24
N ILE A 232 -13.58 1.83 3.26
CA ILE A 232 -13.43 0.96 2.10
C ILE A 232 -14.74 0.92 1.31
N ILE A 233 -14.70 1.43 0.08
CA ILE A 233 -15.84 1.44 -0.84
C ILE A 233 -15.51 0.52 -2.01
N VAL A 234 -16.37 -0.44 -2.33
CA VAL A 234 -16.22 -1.20 -3.58
C VAL A 234 -16.47 -0.25 -4.74
N ALA A 235 -15.44 -0.03 -5.58
CA ALA A 235 -15.54 0.86 -6.72
C ALA A 235 -16.48 0.23 -7.74
N THR A 236 -17.79 0.48 -7.61
CA THR A 236 -18.75 0.03 -8.61
C THR A 236 -18.50 0.83 -9.86
N THR A 237 -18.03 0.15 -10.91
CA THR A 237 -18.11 0.70 -12.25
C THR A 237 -19.58 0.88 -12.56
N THR A 238 -20.10 2.09 -12.33
CA THR A 238 -21.40 2.48 -12.87
C THR A 238 -21.30 2.27 -14.37
N ALA A 239 -21.93 1.21 -14.86
CA ALA A 239 -22.14 1.02 -16.28
C ALA A 239 -22.73 2.33 -16.77
N ALA A 240 -21.97 3.07 -17.57
CA ALA A 240 -22.45 4.30 -18.17
C ALA A 240 -23.80 3.96 -18.80
N ILE A 241 -24.88 4.50 -18.27
CA ILE A 241 -26.21 4.31 -18.81
C ILE A 241 -26.15 4.94 -20.19
N SER A 242 -25.92 4.11 -21.22
CA SER A 242 -25.90 4.57 -22.59
C SER A 242 -27.30 5.09 -22.90
N LYS A 243 -27.44 6.41 -23.05
CA LYS A 243 -28.65 7.06 -23.58
C LYS A 243 -28.76 6.79 -25.09
N GLY A 244 -28.78 5.53 -25.50
CA GLY A 244 -28.85 5.12 -26.90
C GLY A 244 -29.53 3.77 -27.05
N PHE A 245 -30.42 3.66 -28.04
CA PHE A 245 -31.17 2.47 -28.45
C PHE A 245 -30.26 1.40 -29.12
N GLY A 246 -29.12 1.09 -28.51
CA GLY A 246 -28.28 -0.04 -28.90
C GLY A 246 -28.52 -1.22 -27.96
N LYS A 247 -28.57 -2.44 -28.49
CA LYS A 247 -28.66 -3.68 -27.70
C LYS A 247 -27.63 -3.61 -26.56
N LYS A 248 -28.12 -3.70 -25.32
CA LYS A 248 -27.27 -3.81 -24.13
C LYS A 248 -26.43 -5.07 -24.27
N THR A 249 -25.16 -4.93 -24.61
CA THR A 249 -24.19 -6.00 -24.38
C THR A 249 -24.29 -6.35 -22.89
N PRO A 250 -24.40 -7.63 -22.49
CA PRO A 250 -24.36 -8.00 -21.09
C PRO A 250 -23.12 -7.34 -20.48
N ALA A 251 -23.31 -6.55 -19.41
CA ALA A 251 -22.17 -6.01 -18.69
C ALA A 251 -21.36 -7.23 -18.22
N ALA A 252 -20.19 -7.46 -18.81
CA ALA A 252 -19.30 -8.50 -18.33
C ALA A 252 -19.13 -8.30 -16.82
N ASN A 253 -19.19 -9.39 -16.05
CA ASN A 253 -19.02 -9.35 -14.60
C ASN A 253 -17.56 -9.01 -14.29
N PHE A 254 -17.22 -7.73 -14.35
CA PHE A 254 -15.88 -7.25 -14.00
C PHE A 254 -15.68 -7.35 -12.49
N TRP A 255 -14.50 -7.81 -12.10
CA TRP A 255 -13.98 -7.65 -10.77
C TRP A 255 -13.75 -6.15 -10.51
N ASN A 256 -14.10 -5.71 -9.30
CA ASN A 256 -13.97 -4.31 -8.90
C ASN A 256 -12.87 -4.19 -7.85
N ILE A 257 -12.06 -3.13 -7.98
CA ILE A 257 -11.09 -2.76 -6.94
C ILE A 257 -11.84 -2.14 -5.75
N ARG A 258 -11.22 -2.20 -4.57
CA ARG A 258 -11.69 -1.56 -3.34
C ARG A 258 -11.04 -0.19 -3.21
N ALA A 259 -11.80 0.90 -3.20
CA ALA A 259 -11.25 2.24 -2.97
C ALA A 259 -11.13 2.51 -1.47
N ILE A 260 -9.96 2.96 -1.02
CA ILE A 260 -9.79 3.51 0.34
C ILE A 260 -10.00 5.02 0.23
N ASN A 261 -11.21 5.46 0.60
CA ASN A 261 -11.60 6.85 0.49
C ASN A 261 -11.82 7.45 1.88
N ILE A 262 -10.90 8.33 2.28
CA ILE A 262 -10.98 9.07 3.53
C ILE A 262 -11.17 10.53 3.13
N GLU A 263 -12.37 11.06 3.34
CA GLU A 263 -12.66 12.46 3.02
C GLU A 263 -11.77 13.39 3.86
N PRO A 264 -10.89 14.18 3.23
CA PRO A 264 -10.15 15.19 3.97
C PRO A 264 -11.15 16.28 4.37
N LYS A 265 -11.48 16.37 5.67
CA LYS A 265 -12.17 17.55 6.22
C LYS A 265 -11.23 18.75 6.10
N ARG A 266 -11.29 19.45 4.97
CA ARG A 266 -10.55 20.69 4.70
C ARG A 266 -11.30 21.85 5.33
N TYR A 267 -10.74 22.44 6.38
CA TYR A 267 -11.26 23.67 6.96
C TYR A 267 -10.53 24.86 6.35
N ILE A 268 -11.28 25.82 5.80
CA ILE A 268 -10.75 27.07 5.26
C ILE A 268 -10.60 28.04 6.44
N VAL A 269 -9.36 28.42 6.77
CA VAL A 269 -9.11 29.51 7.72
C VAL A 269 -9.47 30.81 7.01
N LYS A 270 -10.51 31.51 7.49
CA LYS A 270 -10.75 32.90 7.09
C LYS A 270 -9.69 33.76 7.81
N PRO A 271 -8.84 34.52 7.09
CA PRO A 271 -7.91 35.44 7.73
C PRO A 271 -8.70 36.44 8.58
N LYS A 272 -8.31 36.66 9.83
CA LYS A 272 -8.83 37.77 10.64
C LYS A 272 -8.48 39.07 9.90
N SER A 273 -9.47 39.95 9.71
CA SER A 273 -9.23 41.33 9.31
C SER A 273 -8.31 41.95 10.36
N SER A 274 -7.15 42.42 9.93
CA SER A 274 -6.12 43.03 10.76
C SER A 274 -6.71 44.14 11.64
N GLY A 275 -6.73 43.90 12.95
CA GLY A 275 -7.05 44.89 13.96
C GLY A 275 -6.66 44.36 15.34
N SER A 276 -5.85 45.14 16.07
CA SER A 276 -5.31 44.92 17.43
C SER A 276 -4.47 43.64 17.60
N GLY A 277 -3.16 43.67 17.83
CA GLY A 277 -2.47 44.46 18.85
C GLY A 277 -2.58 43.73 20.18
N GLU A 278 -1.80 42.66 20.42
CA GLU A 278 -1.80 42.02 21.74
C GLU A 278 -0.55 41.16 22.06
N SER A 279 0.05 41.56 23.18
CA SER A 279 0.94 40.92 24.16
C SER A 279 1.62 39.58 23.88
N GLU A 280 2.91 39.52 24.24
CA GLU A 280 3.67 38.32 24.58
C GLU A 280 3.01 37.54 25.74
N ARG A 281 2.09 36.62 25.43
CA ARG A 281 1.64 35.61 26.40
C ARG A 281 2.10 34.22 26.00
N GLN A 282 2.63 33.46 26.97
CA GLN A 282 3.12 32.07 26.85
C GLN A 282 1.98 31.02 26.71
N SER A 283 0.83 31.36 26.13
CA SER A 283 -0.22 30.38 25.84
C SER A 283 0.02 29.74 24.46
N PRO A 284 -0.14 28.41 24.32
CA PRO A 284 0.14 27.74 23.05
C PRO A 284 -0.72 28.33 21.92
N ARG A 285 -0.04 28.76 20.86
CA ARG A 285 -0.66 29.46 19.73
C ARG A 285 -1.75 28.61 19.06
N PRO A 286 -2.80 29.24 18.50
CA PRO A 286 -3.77 28.54 17.67
C PRO A 286 -3.05 27.78 16.54
N HIS A 287 -3.32 26.49 16.40
CA HIS A 287 -2.70 25.66 15.36
C HIS A 287 -3.60 24.50 14.95
N TRP A 288 -3.34 23.96 13.75
CA TRP A 288 -3.96 22.72 13.30
C TRP A 288 -3.20 21.52 13.84
N ARG A 289 -3.89 20.70 14.61
CA ARG A 289 -3.40 19.36 14.93
C ARG A 289 -3.72 18.44 13.75
N LYS A 290 -2.67 17.82 13.20
CA LYS A 290 -2.74 16.90 12.07
C LYS A 290 -3.51 15.62 12.40
N TRP A 291 -3.93 14.90 11.35
CA TRP A 291 -4.46 13.56 11.42
C TRP A 291 -3.45 12.63 12.13
N HIS A 292 -3.96 11.75 12.97
CA HIS A 292 -3.12 10.76 13.64
C HIS A 292 -3.96 9.56 14.09
N TRP A 293 -3.34 8.39 14.06
CA TRP A 293 -3.90 7.19 14.67
C TRP A 293 -3.64 7.22 16.16
N ARG A 294 -4.69 6.94 16.93
CA ARG A 294 -4.59 6.82 18.38
C ARG A 294 -5.36 5.61 18.86
N ARG A 295 -4.79 4.91 19.84
CA ARG A 295 -5.49 3.87 20.60
C ARG A 295 -6.43 4.56 21.61
N VAL A 296 -7.74 4.37 21.44
CA VAL A 296 -8.78 4.95 22.28
C VAL A 296 -9.44 3.88 23.14
N ALA A 297 -9.87 4.27 24.34
CA ALA A 297 -10.58 3.37 25.23
C ALA A 297 -12.06 3.25 24.80
N VAL A 298 -12.58 2.02 24.79
CA VAL A 298 -13.94 1.71 24.33
C VAL A 298 -14.69 0.80 25.32
N GLY A 299 -16.01 0.78 25.21
CA GLY A 299 -16.92 0.04 26.10
C GLY A 299 -17.26 0.79 27.40
N ALA A 300 -18.30 0.32 28.09
CA ALA A 300 -18.85 0.96 29.30
C ALA A 300 -17.82 1.14 30.42
N GLU A 301 -16.84 0.21 30.51
CA GLU A 301 -15.79 0.24 31.53
C GLU A 301 -14.43 0.74 30.99
N ARG A 302 -14.36 1.17 29.72
CA ARG A 302 -13.11 1.61 29.08
C ARG A 302 -11.96 0.59 29.21
N LYS A 303 -12.28 -0.70 29.33
CA LYS A 303 -11.29 -1.79 29.37
C LYS A 303 -10.81 -2.19 27.96
N GLY A 304 -11.67 -2.03 26.95
CA GLY A 304 -11.31 -2.26 25.56
C GLY A 304 -10.43 -1.14 25.00
N ARG A 305 -9.66 -1.47 23.96
CA ARG A 305 -8.82 -0.53 23.21
C ARG A 305 -9.01 -0.74 21.72
N GLU A 306 -9.33 0.33 20.99
CA GLU A 306 -9.49 0.32 19.54
C GLU A 306 -8.59 1.39 18.92
N TRP A 307 -8.07 1.11 17.73
CA TRP A 307 -7.41 2.13 16.92
C TRP A 307 -8.46 3.00 16.24
N ARG A 308 -8.28 4.32 16.32
CA ARG A 308 -9.10 5.27 15.56
C ARG A 308 -8.22 6.31 14.89
N LEU A 309 -8.59 6.65 13.67
CA LEU A 309 -8.02 7.77 12.95
C LEU A 309 -8.70 9.06 13.43
N ILE A 310 -7.94 9.92 14.11
CA ILE A 310 -8.43 11.20 14.62
C ILE A 310 -8.27 12.26 13.53
N SER A 311 -9.38 12.94 13.21
CA SER A 311 -9.37 14.00 12.21
C SER A 311 -8.63 15.26 12.63
N ASN A 312 -8.16 16.02 11.64
CA ASN A 312 -7.63 17.37 11.84
C ASN A 312 -8.54 18.17 12.77
N THR A 313 -7.95 18.77 13.80
CA THR A 313 -8.68 19.58 14.79
C THR A 313 -7.98 20.91 14.94
N TYR A 314 -8.73 22.01 14.97
CA TYR A 314 -8.19 23.30 15.33
C TYR A 314 -8.06 23.39 16.85
N VAL A 315 -6.85 23.59 17.33
CA VAL A 315 -6.52 23.60 18.76
C VAL A 315 -6.24 25.02 19.19
N ASN A 316 -6.72 25.37 20.37
CA ASN A 316 -6.66 26.72 20.95
C ASN A 316 -7.24 27.77 19.99
N PRO A 317 -8.52 27.65 19.59
CA PRO A 317 -9.14 28.71 18.82
C PRO A 317 -9.01 30.01 19.61
N ALA A 318 -8.56 31.08 18.95
CA ALA A 318 -8.59 32.40 19.57
C ALA A 318 -10.05 32.68 19.94
N GLU A 319 -10.32 32.89 21.22
CA GLU A 319 -11.64 33.32 21.68
C GLU A 319 -12.03 34.61 20.93
N ASN A 320 -13.30 34.68 20.54
CA ASN A 320 -13.88 35.85 19.89
C ASN A 320 -14.22 36.90 20.93
#